data_AF-A0AAP5TC29-F1
#
_entry.id   AF-A0AAP5TC29-F1
#
_cell.length_a   1.000
_cell.length_b   1.000
_cell.length_c   1.000
_cell.angle_alpha   90.00
_cell.angle_beta   90.00
_cell.angle_gamma   90.00
#
_symmetry.space_group_name_H-M   'P 1'
#
loop_
_entity.id
_entity.type
_entity.pdbx_description
1 polymer ?
#
loop_
_entity_poly.entity_id
_entity_poly.type
_entity_poly.pdbx_seq_one_letter_code
_entity_poly.pdbx_strand_id
1 'polypeptide(L)'
;MYSAGSLSIDSVPDFNFGSTSVKDLTTGTTLNYQSGSNNKLTVSDYRGTSNPEWTLEASLSDFTSGNSKVAGSINLATDTKAAGTINGAASEVWNNVDAATNGTGAASATVSTDTKLVTETNSAVDGGTYTSDITWTMTNTAASAK
;
A
#
# COMPACT_ATOMS: atom_id res chain seq x y z
N MET A 1 -2.34 -3.69 -23.80
CA MET A 1 -2.55 -2.49 -24.64
C MET A 1 -2.99 -1.38 -23.69
N TYR A 2 -2.25 -0.28 -23.59
CA TYR A 2 -2.68 0.88 -22.80
C TYR A 2 -3.58 1.77 -23.67
N SER A 3 -4.70 2.23 -23.12
CA SER A 3 -5.59 3.14 -23.84
C SER A 3 -5.09 4.56 -23.67
N ALA A 4 -5.02 5.34 -24.75
CA ALA A 4 -4.89 6.78 -24.61
C ALA A 4 -6.01 7.31 -23.70
N GLY A 5 -5.69 8.24 -22.80
CA GLY A 5 -6.64 8.81 -21.85
C GLY A 5 -6.82 8.03 -20.53
N SER A 6 -6.04 6.98 -20.25
CA SER A 6 -6.22 6.16 -19.04
C SER A 6 -5.25 6.49 -17.90
N LEU A 7 -5.74 6.40 -16.68
CA LEU A 7 -4.96 6.29 -15.45
C LEU A 7 -5.35 4.99 -14.75
N SER A 8 -4.38 4.16 -14.39
CA SER A 8 -4.62 2.85 -13.76
C SER A 8 -3.57 2.49 -12.72
N ILE A 9 -4.01 1.74 -11.72
CA ILE A 9 -3.12 0.95 -10.87
C ILE A 9 -2.95 -0.40 -11.57
N ASP A 10 -1.74 -0.69 -12.04
CA ASP A 10 -1.47 -1.92 -12.81
C ASP A 10 -1.08 -3.08 -11.90
N SER A 11 -0.39 -2.77 -10.79
CA SER A 11 0.00 -3.75 -9.78
C SER A 11 0.09 -3.11 -8.41
N VAL A 12 -0.26 -3.87 -7.37
CA VAL A 12 -0.05 -3.49 -5.97
C VAL A 12 0.72 -4.58 -5.25
N PRO A 13 1.61 -4.23 -4.30
CA PRO A 13 2.39 -5.23 -3.59
C PRO A 13 1.52 -6.10 -2.69
N ASP A 14 1.91 -7.37 -2.55
CA ASP A 14 1.50 -8.21 -1.42
C ASP A 14 2.54 -8.10 -0.30
N PHE A 15 2.11 -8.29 0.95
CA PHE A 15 2.98 -8.16 2.10
C PHE A 15 2.96 -9.43 2.94
N ASN A 16 4.13 -10.04 3.10
CA ASN A 16 4.36 -11.07 4.10
C ASN A 16 5.32 -10.54 5.16
N PHE A 17 4.81 -10.37 6.38
CA PHE A 17 5.58 -9.92 7.55
C PHE A 17 6.09 -11.09 8.42
N GLY A 18 5.86 -12.34 7.99
CA GLY A 18 6.30 -13.54 8.68
C GLY A 18 5.45 -13.87 9.91
N SER A 19 6.10 -14.44 10.93
CA SER A 19 5.47 -14.92 12.15
C SER A 19 5.95 -14.15 13.37
N THR A 20 5.08 -14.02 14.36
CA THR A 20 5.40 -13.50 15.69
C THR A 20 4.77 -14.37 16.77
N SER A 21 5.16 -14.20 18.03
CA SER A 21 4.52 -14.92 19.13
C SER A 21 3.20 -14.25 19.53
N VAL A 22 2.25 -15.05 20.04
CA VAL A 22 1.01 -14.53 20.66
C VAL A 22 1.36 -13.54 21.77
N LYS A 23 2.42 -13.82 22.54
CA LYS A 23 2.91 -12.93 23.59
C LYS A 23 3.29 -11.55 23.05
N ASP A 24 3.98 -11.48 21.92
CA ASP A 24 4.39 -10.19 21.34
C ASP A 24 3.18 -9.40 20.83
N LEU A 25 2.16 -10.07 20.28
CA LEU A 25 0.89 -9.43 19.91
C LEU A 25 0.15 -8.85 21.12
N THR A 26 0.25 -9.49 22.30
CA THR A 26 -0.35 -8.95 23.55
C THR A 26 0.34 -7.70 24.09
N THR A 27 1.50 -7.32 23.55
CA THR A 27 2.22 -6.09 23.91
C THR A 27 2.40 -5.13 22.74
N GLY A 28 1.89 -5.48 21.56
CA GLY A 28 2.26 -4.85 20.31
C GLY A 28 3.68 -5.23 19.87
N THR A 29 3.89 -5.29 18.56
CA THR A 29 5.19 -5.65 17.99
C THR A 29 5.40 -5.05 16.61
N THR A 30 6.67 -4.98 16.20
CA THR A 30 7.08 -4.53 14.87
C THR A 30 7.69 -5.70 14.10
N LEU A 31 7.13 -6.00 12.94
CA LEU A 31 7.57 -7.06 12.05
C LEU A 31 8.17 -6.50 10.78
N ASN A 32 9.30 -7.09 10.37
CA ASN A 32 9.97 -6.73 9.14
C ASN A 32 9.26 -7.38 7.95
N TYR A 33 9.12 -6.65 6.84
CA TYR A 33 8.75 -7.24 5.56
C TYR A 33 9.76 -8.34 5.19
N GLN A 34 9.26 -9.53 4.89
CA GLN A 34 10.07 -10.70 4.55
C GLN A 34 10.12 -10.91 3.04
N SER A 35 8.94 -10.91 2.41
CA SER A 35 8.77 -11.24 1.00
C SER A 35 7.36 -10.90 0.53
N GLY A 36 7.17 -10.96 -0.79
CA GLY A 36 5.90 -10.84 -1.47
C GLY A 36 6.01 -11.53 -2.81
N SER A 37 4.94 -12.18 -3.28
CA SER A 37 4.86 -12.73 -4.63
C SER A 37 4.86 -11.59 -5.67
N ASN A 38 4.32 -10.43 -5.29
CA ASN A 38 4.46 -9.18 -6.01
C ASN A 38 4.98 -8.10 -5.06
N ASN A 39 6.19 -7.61 -5.28
CA ASN A 39 6.76 -6.53 -4.50
C ASN A 39 6.71 -5.16 -5.22
N LYS A 40 5.87 -5.02 -6.26
CA LYS A 40 5.80 -3.80 -7.07
C LYS A 40 4.46 -3.10 -6.96
N LEU A 41 4.54 -1.80 -6.69
CA LEU A 41 3.46 -0.84 -6.91
C LEU A 41 3.67 -0.18 -8.28
N THR A 42 2.75 -0.38 -9.22
CA THR A 42 2.86 0.16 -10.58
C THR A 42 1.63 0.98 -10.93
N VAL A 43 1.86 2.19 -11.43
CA VAL A 43 0.83 3.09 -11.94
C VAL A 43 1.15 3.43 -13.40
N SER A 44 0.15 3.30 -14.25
CA SER A 44 0.19 3.77 -15.64
C SER A 44 -0.62 5.04 -15.78
N ASP A 45 -0.01 6.06 -16.39
CA ASP A 45 -0.66 7.33 -16.69
C ASP A 45 -0.41 7.70 -18.15
N TYR A 46 -1.46 7.56 -18.97
CA TYR A 46 -1.47 7.86 -20.41
C TYR A 46 -2.54 8.90 -20.75
N ARG A 47 -2.87 9.79 -19.80
CA ARG A 47 -3.87 10.85 -19.97
C ARG A 47 -3.39 12.08 -20.76
N GLY A 48 -2.12 12.11 -21.15
CA GLY A 48 -1.48 13.25 -21.80
C GLY A 48 -0.90 14.27 -20.81
N THR A 49 0.02 15.11 -21.29
CA THR A 49 0.84 16.03 -20.48
C THR A 49 0.06 17.18 -19.82
N SER A 50 -1.21 17.38 -20.18
CA SER A 50 -2.09 18.41 -19.60
C SER A 50 -2.83 17.95 -18.34
N ASN A 51 -2.69 16.70 -17.91
CA ASN A 51 -3.44 16.11 -16.79
C ASN A 51 -2.51 15.52 -15.72
N PRO A 52 -1.59 16.31 -15.13
CA PRO A 52 -0.55 15.74 -14.28
C PRO A 52 -1.11 15.23 -12.94
N GLU A 53 -2.19 15.79 -12.41
CA GLU A 53 -2.52 15.58 -11.00
C GLU A 53 -3.25 14.23 -10.76
N TRP A 54 -2.57 13.36 -10.02
CA TRP A 54 -3.15 12.16 -9.42
C TRP A 54 -2.46 11.85 -8.11
N THR A 55 -3.22 11.30 -7.17
CA THR A 55 -2.72 10.75 -5.92
C THR A 55 -3.17 9.31 -5.76
N LEU A 56 -2.31 8.50 -5.18
CA LEU A 56 -2.60 7.13 -4.80
C LEU A 56 -2.59 7.06 -3.29
N GLU A 57 -3.73 6.67 -2.73
CA GLU A 57 -3.93 6.47 -1.31
C GLU A 57 -4.06 4.98 -0.99
N ALA A 58 -3.71 4.61 0.23
CA ALA A 58 -3.92 3.26 0.73
C ALA A 58 -4.51 3.30 2.15
N SER A 59 -5.36 2.33 2.45
CA SER A 59 -5.89 2.05 3.80
C SER A 59 -5.82 0.55 4.08
N LEU A 60 -5.76 0.20 5.36
CA LEU A 60 -5.54 -1.15 5.87
C LEU A 60 -6.67 -1.53 6.82
N SER A 61 -7.27 -2.70 6.63
CA SER A 61 -8.20 -3.26 7.61
C SER A 61 -7.47 -3.86 8.81
N ASP A 62 -8.20 -4.19 9.88
CA ASP A 62 -7.63 -5.04 10.92
C ASP A 62 -7.12 -6.37 10.34
N PHE A 63 -6.06 -6.90 10.94
CA PHE A 63 -5.60 -8.25 10.70
C PHE A 63 -6.54 -9.22 11.40
N THR A 64 -7.05 -10.24 10.71
CA THR A 64 -8.03 -11.19 11.24
C THR A 64 -7.56 -12.63 11.14
N SER A 65 -7.87 -13.41 12.17
CA SER A 65 -7.69 -14.87 12.23
C SER A 65 -8.90 -15.46 12.95
N GLY A 66 -9.88 -15.97 12.19
CA GLY A 66 -11.16 -16.38 12.75
C GLY A 66 -11.87 -15.20 13.43
N ASN A 67 -12.10 -15.30 14.74
CA ASN A 67 -12.76 -14.25 15.52
C ASN A 67 -11.77 -13.24 16.13
N SER A 68 -10.46 -13.54 16.11
CA SER A 68 -9.43 -12.64 16.62
C SER A 68 -9.14 -11.54 15.61
N LYS A 69 -8.91 -10.32 16.12
CA LYS A 69 -8.55 -9.14 15.32
C LYS A 69 -7.35 -8.46 15.94
N VAL A 70 -6.45 -7.92 15.12
CA VAL A 70 -5.31 -7.11 15.56
C VAL A 70 -5.25 -5.88 14.67
N ALA A 71 -5.40 -4.69 15.25
CA ALA A 71 -5.15 -3.44 14.55
C ALA A 71 -3.65 -3.28 14.28
N GLY A 72 -3.31 -2.57 13.21
CA GLY A 72 -1.93 -2.28 12.89
C GLY A 72 -1.78 -1.25 11.78
N SER A 73 -0.54 -0.94 11.47
CA SER A 73 -0.16 -0.06 10.37
C SER A 73 1.05 -0.61 9.63
N ILE A 74 1.10 -0.36 8.32
CA ILE A 74 2.26 -0.66 7.49
C ILE A 74 2.99 0.65 7.23
N ASN A 75 4.24 0.74 7.68
CA ASN A 75 5.16 1.78 7.25
C ASN A 75 5.76 1.33 5.91
N LEU A 76 5.17 1.77 4.81
CA LEU A 76 5.60 1.46 3.45
C LEU A 76 6.85 2.26 3.10
N ALA A 77 7.89 1.54 2.66
CA ALA A 77 9.08 2.12 2.04
C ALA A 77 9.35 1.42 0.71
N THR A 78 9.74 2.18 -0.30
CA THR A 78 10.14 1.63 -1.62
C THR A 78 11.52 2.12 -2.02
N ASP A 79 12.05 1.60 -3.13
CA ASP A 79 13.26 2.07 -3.81
C ASP A 79 13.10 3.44 -4.49
N THR A 80 11.87 3.95 -4.55
CA THR A 80 11.53 5.28 -5.04
C THR A 80 10.88 6.10 -3.92
N LYS A 81 10.22 7.19 -4.29
CA LYS A 81 9.53 8.07 -3.34
C LYS A 81 8.13 7.60 -2.94
N ALA A 82 7.62 6.48 -3.49
CA ALA A 82 6.39 5.90 -3.00
C ALA A 82 6.61 5.38 -1.56
N ALA A 83 6.01 6.04 -0.57
CA ALA A 83 6.21 5.76 0.84
C ALA A 83 5.07 6.37 1.66
N GLY A 84 4.84 5.84 2.86
CA GLY A 84 3.80 6.37 3.76
C GLY A 84 3.38 5.37 4.83
N THR A 85 2.46 5.79 5.70
CA THR A 85 1.88 4.90 6.73
C THR A 85 0.48 4.49 6.32
N ILE A 86 0.30 3.23 5.97
CA ILE A 86 -1.00 2.63 5.65
C ILE A 86 -1.65 2.14 6.94
N ASN A 87 -2.78 2.72 7.31
CA ASN A 87 -3.55 2.32 8.50
C ASN A 87 -5.06 2.36 8.20
N GLY A 88 -5.91 2.35 9.22
CA GLY A 88 -7.37 2.36 9.04
C GLY A 88 -7.95 3.58 8.29
N ALA A 89 -7.18 4.66 8.14
CA ALA A 89 -7.55 5.81 7.33
C ALA A 89 -6.79 5.79 5.99
N ALA A 90 -7.48 6.15 4.91
CA ALA A 90 -6.82 6.33 3.61
C ALA A 90 -5.81 7.49 3.71
N SER A 91 -4.59 7.22 3.28
CA SER A 91 -3.50 8.19 3.27
C SER A 91 -2.71 8.10 1.96
N GLU A 92 -2.25 9.23 1.46
CA GLU A 92 -1.37 9.28 0.29
C GLU A 92 -0.09 8.46 0.53
N VAL A 93 0.23 7.61 -0.44
CA VAL A 93 1.46 6.81 -0.48
C VAL A 93 2.26 7.05 -1.75
N TRP A 94 1.65 7.65 -2.78
CA TRP A 94 2.34 8.04 -3.99
C TRP A 94 1.54 9.10 -4.76
N ASN A 95 2.20 9.85 -5.63
CA ASN A 95 1.59 10.90 -6.43
C ASN A 95 2.34 11.06 -7.76
N ASN A 96 1.74 11.85 -8.65
CA ASN A 96 2.29 12.12 -9.98
C ASN A 96 3.67 12.78 -9.99
N VAL A 97 3.96 13.65 -9.01
CA VAL A 97 5.22 14.40 -8.94
C VAL A 97 6.35 13.44 -8.66
N ASP A 98 6.13 12.54 -7.71
CA ASP A 98 7.12 11.56 -7.27
C ASP A 98 7.25 10.38 -8.24
N ALA A 99 6.15 9.98 -8.89
CA ALA A 99 6.15 8.95 -9.93
C ALA A 99 6.75 9.44 -11.26
N ALA A 100 6.67 10.75 -11.53
CA ALA A 100 7.15 11.40 -12.75
C ALA A 100 6.64 10.75 -14.06
N THR A 101 5.41 10.23 -14.08
CA THR A 101 4.80 9.60 -15.27
C THR A 101 4.48 10.62 -16.38
N ASN A 102 4.26 11.88 -16.00
CA ASN A 102 3.97 13.02 -16.88
C ASN A 102 2.83 12.79 -17.89
N GLY A 103 1.86 11.91 -17.55
CA GLY A 103 0.75 11.57 -18.44
C GLY A 103 1.12 10.78 -19.69
N THR A 104 2.34 10.23 -19.76
CA THR A 104 2.86 9.56 -20.97
C THR A 104 3.52 8.21 -20.73
N GLY A 105 3.41 7.66 -19.52
CA GLY A 105 4.17 6.47 -19.14
C GLY A 105 3.70 5.81 -17.87
N ALA A 106 4.41 4.76 -17.50
CA ALA A 106 4.22 4.01 -16.27
C ALA A 106 5.40 4.23 -15.33
N ALA A 107 5.12 4.21 -14.04
CA ALA A 107 6.12 4.19 -12.98
C ALA A 107 5.92 2.94 -12.13
N SER A 108 7.02 2.36 -11.66
CA SER A 108 7.01 1.26 -10.69
C SER A 108 7.89 1.60 -9.50
N ALA A 109 7.40 1.29 -8.31
CA ALA A 109 8.11 1.35 -7.05
C ALA A 109 8.22 -0.06 -6.45
N THR A 110 9.43 -0.48 -6.08
CA THR A 110 9.71 -1.78 -5.48
C THR A 110 9.73 -1.66 -3.96
N VAL A 111 8.96 -2.48 -3.25
CA VAL A 111 8.93 -2.51 -1.78
C VAL A 111 10.32 -2.84 -1.22
N SER A 112 10.80 -1.98 -0.32
CA SER A 112 12.07 -2.12 0.40
C SER A 112 11.93 -3.01 1.63
N THR A 113 13.05 -3.62 2.07
CA THR A 113 13.19 -4.33 3.35
C THR A 113 12.99 -3.43 4.58
N ASP A 114 13.00 -2.11 4.38
CA ASP A 114 12.67 -1.13 5.42
C ASP A 114 11.17 -1.04 5.70
N THR A 115 10.33 -1.66 4.86
CA THR A 115 8.89 -1.76 5.12
C THR A 115 8.63 -2.57 6.39
N LYS A 116 7.81 -2.03 7.30
CA LYS A 116 7.47 -2.66 8.57
C LYS A 116 5.97 -2.71 8.80
N LEU A 117 5.50 -3.78 9.44
CA LEU A 117 4.19 -3.84 10.08
C LEU A 117 4.36 -3.50 11.56
N VAL A 118 3.61 -2.54 12.07
CA VAL A 118 3.47 -2.26 13.50
C VAL A 118 2.09 -2.71 13.93
N THR A 119 2.03 -3.62 14.90
CA THR A 119 0.78 -4.12 15.47
C THR A 119 0.49 -3.41 16.79
N GLU A 120 -0.78 -3.13 17.03
CA GLU A 120 -1.25 -2.62 18.31
C GLU A 120 -1.34 -3.74 19.36
N THR A 121 -1.30 -3.36 20.63
CA THR A 121 -1.54 -4.27 21.75
C THR A 121 -2.93 -4.89 21.65
N ASN A 122 -3.01 -6.22 21.72
CA ASN A 122 -4.29 -6.92 21.79
C ASN A 122 -4.24 -8.10 22.77
N SER A 123 -5.07 -8.07 23.81
CA SER A 123 -5.11 -9.13 24.84
C SER A 123 -5.98 -10.33 24.48
N ALA A 124 -6.70 -10.28 23.36
CA ALA A 124 -7.63 -11.29 22.87
C ALA A 124 -7.18 -11.84 21.50
N VAL A 125 -5.93 -12.32 21.46
CA VAL A 125 -5.30 -12.93 20.28
C VAL A 125 -5.11 -14.42 20.47
N ASP A 126 -5.49 -15.18 19.46
CA ASP A 126 -5.22 -16.61 19.37
C ASP A 126 -4.12 -16.89 18.35
N GLY A 127 -3.52 -18.08 18.44
CA GLY A 127 -2.58 -18.56 17.43
C GLY A 127 -3.29 -18.84 16.10
N GLY A 128 -2.71 -18.39 15.00
CA GLY A 128 -3.28 -18.58 13.67
C GLY A 128 -2.62 -17.72 12.60
N THR A 129 -3.11 -17.82 11.37
CA THR A 129 -2.69 -16.97 10.26
C THR A 129 -3.58 -15.74 10.22
N TYR A 130 -2.96 -14.58 10.39
CA TYR A 130 -3.63 -13.29 10.33
C TYR A 130 -3.50 -12.69 8.93
N THR A 131 -4.63 -12.25 8.36
CA THR A 131 -4.70 -11.61 7.04
C THR A 131 -5.44 -10.28 7.13
N SER A 132 -5.08 -9.33 6.29
CA SER A 132 -5.71 -8.01 6.21
C SER A 132 -5.83 -7.61 4.74
N ASP A 133 -6.85 -6.81 4.44
CA ASP A 133 -7.06 -6.22 3.14
C ASP A 133 -6.46 -4.80 3.09
N ILE A 134 -5.75 -4.50 2.01
CA ILE A 134 -5.32 -3.14 1.69
C ILE A 134 -6.21 -2.61 0.57
N THR A 135 -6.90 -1.52 0.84
CA THR A 135 -7.68 -0.80 -0.18
C THR A 135 -6.83 0.32 -0.76
N TRP A 136 -6.58 0.24 -2.07
CA TRP A 136 -5.86 1.24 -2.84
C TRP A 136 -6.83 2.13 -3.61
N THR A 137 -6.73 3.44 -3.44
CA THR A 137 -7.62 4.41 -4.06
C THR A 137 -6.81 5.34 -4.95
N MET A 138 -7.09 5.31 -6.25
CA MET A 138 -6.54 6.29 -7.19
C MET A 138 -7.48 7.48 -7.31
N THR A 139 -7.02 8.66 -6.91
CA THR A 139 -7.74 9.92 -7.09
C THR A 139 -7.18 10.65 -8.30
N ASN A 140 -8.07 11.02 -9.20
CA ASN A 140 -7.76 11.77 -10.41
C ASN A 140 -8.45 13.14 -10.32
N THR A 141 -7.68 14.22 -10.17
CA THR A 141 -8.23 15.59 -10.12
C THR A 141 -8.29 16.26 -11.49
N ALA A 142 -8.01 15.55 -12.58
CA ALA A 142 -8.17 16.10 -13.93
C ALA A 142 -9.64 16.46 -14.21
N ALA A 143 -9.93 17.75 -14.24
CA ALA A 143 -11.21 18.27 -14.74
C ALA A 143 -11.37 17.85 -16.20
N SER A 144 -12.46 17.14 -16.50
CA SER A 144 -12.83 16.85 -17.89
C SER A 144 -13.14 18.18 -18.59
N ALA A 145 -12.26 18.66 -19.46
CA ALA A 145 -12.65 19.64 -20.45
C ALA A 145 -13.51 18.92 -21.50
N LYS A 146 -14.77 19.36 -21.61
CA LYS A 146 -15.76 18.86 -22.57
C LYS A 146 -15.48 19.38 -23.97
#